data_AF-A0A949TR31-F1
#
_entry.id   AF-A0A949TR31-F1
#
_cell.length_a   1.000
_cell.length_b   1.000
_cell.length_c   1.000
_cell.angle_alpha   90.00
_cell.angle_beta   90.00
_cell.angle_gamma   90.00
#
_symmetry.space_group_name_H-M   'P 1'
#
loop_
_entity.id
_entity.type
_entity.pdbx_description
1 polymer ?
#
loop_
_entity_poly.entity_id
_entity_poly.type
_entity_poly.pdbx_seq_one_letter_code
_entity_poly.pdbx_strand_id
1 'polypeptide(L)'
;MLKNEEAKKLEELIDGAKRGDKVNIEIIIKNFYGLIKSTYNNDIYDESRMEWEDYEQECKIKIIKCINEVSKKNYWQLFNLVEVSIRNITVDLGKKQRRFNDTNIPCGDRIDIYNLEKSCDNCQFEEQLVSDIVVSELYKTFIKDKLTKEENRVFCYFISGKRLKDYSERKGVQLESVKRTLRRAINKIKNIKELREIYCMGLAM
;
A
#
# COMPACT_ATOMS: atom_id res chain seq x y z
N MET A 1 0.89 50.79 -19.98
CA MET A 1 0.97 51.33 -18.60
C MET A 1 0.28 50.43 -17.57
N LEU A 2 -0.94 49.94 -17.81
CA LEU A 2 -1.69 49.07 -16.88
C LEU A 2 -0.94 47.81 -16.37
N LYS A 3 -0.18 47.11 -17.23
CA LYS A 3 0.57 45.89 -16.86
C LYS A 3 1.66 46.12 -15.78
N ASN A 4 2.22 47.34 -15.68
CA ASN A 4 3.27 47.63 -14.70
C ASN A 4 2.72 47.93 -13.31
N GLU A 5 1.51 48.49 -13.21
CA GLU A 5 0.88 48.77 -11.92
C GLU A 5 0.36 47.49 -11.25
N GLU A 6 -0.20 46.57 -12.03
CA GLU A 6 -0.65 45.26 -11.53
C GLU A 6 0.51 44.39 -11.04
N ALA A 7 1.62 44.37 -11.81
CA ALA A 7 2.83 43.68 -11.41
C ALA A 7 3.40 44.24 -10.09
N LYS A 8 3.45 45.56 -9.96
CA LYS A 8 3.96 46.22 -8.75
C LYS A 8 3.08 45.95 -7.53
N LYS A 9 1.74 45.95 -7.68
CA LYS A 9 0.80 45.58 -6.62
C LYS A 9 0.99 44.12 -6.18
N LEU A 10 1.22 43.21 -7.13
CA LEU A 10 1.50 41.81 -6.83
C LEU A 10 2.82 41.65 -6.06
N GLU A 11 3.87 42.38 -6.46
CA GLU A 11 5.15 42.36 -5.75
C GLU A 11 5.03 42.88 -4.31
N GLU A 12 4.33 44.00 -4.11
CA GLU A 12 4.07 44.59 -2.79
C GLU A 12 3.27 43.63 -1.89
N LEU A 13 2.25 42.96 -2.46
CA LEU A 13 1.44 41.96 -1.78
C LEU A 13 2.29 40.77 -1.31
N ILE A 14 3.13 40.22 -2.20
CA ILE A 14 3.99 39.06 -1.88
C ILE A 14 5.09 39.45 -0.89
N ASP A 15 5.74 40.61 -1.06
CA ASP A 15 6.75 41.11 -0.13
C ASP A 15 6.15 41.39 1.26
N GLY A 16 4.90 41.88 1.32
CA GLY A 16 4.14 42.00 2.56
C GLY A 16 3.88 40.64 3.22
N ALA A 17 3.35 39.67 2.47
CA ALA A 17 3.04 38.35 2.98
C ALA A 17 4.28 37.60 3.51
N LYS A 18 5.41 37.70 2.81
CA LYS A 18 6.70 37.14 3.26
C LYS A 18 7.22 37.71 4.58
N ARG A 19 6.88 38.96 4.89
CA ARG A 19 7.22 39.60 6.17
C ARG A 19 6.28 39.17 7.31
N GLY A 20 5.34 38.27 7.04
CA GLY A 20 4.37 37.79 8.03
C GLY A 20 3.14 38.69 8.18
N ASP A 21 2.89 39.58 7.21
CA ASP A 21 1.67 40.38 7.21
C ASP A 21 0.45 39.49 6.94
N LYS A 22 -0.35 39.27 7.99
CA LYS A 22 -1.54 38.41 7.98
C LYS A 22 -2.56 38.86 6.93
N VAL A 23 -2.74 40.17 6.74
CA VAL A 23 -3.73 40.70 5.79
C VAL A 23 -3.32 40.31 4.37
N ASN A 24 -2.05 40.50 4.03
CA ASN A 24 -1.51 40.15 2.73
C ASN A 24 -1.53 38.63 2.47
N ILE A 25 -1.25 37.82 3.50
CA ILE A 25 -1.37 36.35 3.42
C ILE A 25 -2.82 35.94 3.14
N GLU A 26 -3.78 36.48 3.89
CA GLU A 26 -5.21 36.17 3.72
C GLU A 26 -5.72 36.56 2.34
N ILE A 27 -5.31 37.72 1.81
CA ILE A 27 -5.66 38.15 0.46
C ILE A 27 -5.17 37.13 -0.57
N ILE A 28 -3.91 36.69 -0.47
CA ILE A 28 -3.35 35.69 -1.39
C ILE A 28 -4.13 34.37 -1.28
N ILE A 29 -4.36 33.87 -0.07
CA ILE A 29 -5.12 32.63 0.17
C ILE A 29 -6.53 32.73 -0.44
N LYS A 30 -7.22 33.84 -0.23
CA LYS A 30 -8.59 34.06 -0.73
C LYS A 30 -8.64 33.98 -2.26
N ASN A 31 -7.60 34.44 -2.96
CA ASN A 31 -7.53 34.33 -4.42
C ASN A 31 -7.46 32.87 -4.91
N PHE A 32 -6.98 31.94 -4.08
CA PHE A 32 -6.93 30.51 -4.41
C PHE A 32 -8.12 29.71 -3.86
N TYR A 33 -9.04 30.33 -3.13
CA TYR A 33 -10.17 29.61 -2.51
C TYR A 33 -11.00 28.83 -3.53
N GLY A 34 -11.27 29.41 -4.71
CA GLY A 34 -11.98 28.73 -5.79
C GLY A 34 -11.25 27.49 -6.30
N LEU A 35 -9.92 27.55 -6.39
CA LEU A 35 -9.08 26.41 -6.78
C LEU A 35 -9.15 25.31 -5.71
N ILE A 36 -8.92 25.66 -4.44
CA ILE A 36 -8.98 24.70 -3.31
C ILE A 36 -10.34 23.99 -3.28
N LYS A 37 -11.43 24.75 -3.38
CA LYS A 37 -12.78 24.20 -3.34
C LYS A 37 -13.08 23.29 -4.53
N SER A 38 -12.65 23.69 -5.73
CA SER A 38 -12.81 22.87 -6.93
C SER A 38 -12.03 21.56 -6.83
N THR A 39 -10.76 21.61 -6.40
CA THR A 39 -9.93 20.42 -6.23
C THR A 39 -10.50 19.48 -5.15
N TYR A 40 -10.98 20.02 -4.03
CA TYR A 40 -11.63 19.20 -3.01
C TYR A 40 -12.85 18.45 -3.54
N ASN A 41 -13.77 19.18 -4.19
CA ASN A 41 -15.00 18.59 -4.70
C ASN A 41 -14.74 17.49 -5.75
N ASN A 42 -13.72 17.68 -6.59
CA ASN A 42 -13.43 16.74 -7.69
C ASN A 42 -12.61 15.53 -7.23
N ASP A 43 -11.63 15.74 -6.34
CA ASP A 43 -10.57 14.75 -6.09
C ASP A 43 -10.57 14.18 -4.66
N ILE A 44 -11.32 14.79 -3.72
CA ILE A 44 -11.26 14.46 -2.28
C ILE A 44 -12.63 14.13 -1.70
N TYR A 45 -13.68 14.87 -2.06
CA TYR A 45 -15.02 14.75 -1.46
C TYR A 45 -15.59 13.32 -1.55
N ASP A 46 -15.50 12.70 -2.72
CA ASP A 46 -16.01 11.33 -2.93
C ASP A 46 -14.97 10.24 -2.66
N GLU A 47 -13.67 10.54 -2.82
CA GLU A 47 -12.59 9.55 -2.76
C GLU A 47 -11.95 9.36 -1.39
N SER A 48 -12.22 10.28 -0.46
CA SER A 48 -11.46 10.42 0.78
C SER A 48 -12.42 10.63 1.97
N ARG A 49 -12.02 10.20 3.17
CA ARG A 49 -12.73 10.52 4.43
C ARG A 49 -12.30 11.89 4.99
N MET A 50 -11.63 12.73 4.21
CA MET A 50 -11.10 14.01 4.69
C MET A 50 -12.20 15.06 4.70
N GLU A 51 -12.39 15.69 5.85
CA GLU A 51 -13.30 16.82 6.00
C GLU A 51 -12.76 18.05 5.25
N TRP A 52 -13.69 18.91 4.81
CA TRP A 52 -13.37 20.10 4.04
C TRP A 52 -12.41 21.03 4.81
N GLU A 53 -12.67 21.23 6.10
CA GLU A 53 -11.88 22.10 6.97
C GLU A 53 -10.42 21.63 7.03
N ASP A 54 -10.19 20.33 7.18
CA ASP A 54 -8.84 19.75 7.23
C ASP A 54 -8.08 19.94 5.92
N TYR A 55 -8.75 19.64 4.79
CA TYR A 55 -8.17 19.84 3.48
C TYR A 55 -7.83 21.31 3.20
N GLU A 56 -8.73 22.21 3.59
CA GLU A 56 -8.55 23.65 3.44
C GLU A 56 -7.32 24.13 4.23
N GLN A 57 -7.14 23.65 5.47
CA GLN A 57 -5.98 24.00 6.30
C GLN A 57 -4.66 23.50 5.71
N GLU A 58 -4.62 22.25 5.24
CA GLU A 58 -3.43 21.70 4.57
C GLU A 58 -3.03 22.53 3.34
N CYS A 59 -4.04 22.96 2.56
CA CYS A 59 -3.84 23.84 1.41
C CYS A 59 -3.35 25.23 1.82
N LYS A 60 -3.91 25.85 2.87
CA LYS A 60 -3.44 27.14 3.42
C LYS A 60 -1.98 27.08 3.85
N ILE A 61 -1.60 26.03 4.58
CA ILE A 61 -0.20 25.80 4.98
C ILE A 61 0.70 25.69 3.75
N LYS A 62 0.25 24.98 2.72
CA LYS A 62 1.03 24.80 1.49
C LYS A 62 1.20 26.11 0.72
N ILE A 63 0.16 26.94 0.61
CA ILE A 63 0.23 28.27 0.01
C ILE A 63 1.24 29.16 0.74
N ILE A 64 1.22 29.15 2.08
CA ILE A 64 2.18 29.92 2.89
C ILE A 64 3.62 29.46 2.62
N LYS A 65 3.86 28.14 2.47
CA LYS A 65 5.18 27.62 2.07
C LYS A 65 5.60 28.16 0.69
N CYS A 66 4.70 28.14 -0.30
CA CYS A 66 4.98 28.69 -1.63
C CYS A 66 5.33 30.19 -1.60
N ILE A 67 4.61 30.98 -0.79
CA ILE A 67 4.90 32.42 -0.59
C ILE A 67 6.31 32.60 -0.05
N ASN A 68 6.75 31.78 0.91
CA ASN A 68 8.07 31.89 1.50
C ASN A 68 9.19 31.41 0.56
N GLU A 69 8.92 30.41 -0.28
CA GLU A 69 9.90 29.80 -1.19
C GLU A 69 10.10 30.59 -2.50
N VAL A 70 9.07 31.31 -2.98
CA VAL A 70 9.16 31.99 -4.28
C VAL A 70 10.21 33.10 -4.25
N SER A 71 11.14 33.14 -5.21
CA SER A 71 12.16 34.20 -5.26
C SER A 71 11.59 35.48 -5.87
N LYS A 72 12.14 36.66 -5.50
CA LYS A 72 11.67 37.96 -6.02
C LYS A 72 11.70 38.06 -7.55
N LYS A 73 12.67 37.43 -8.19
CA LYS A 73 12.77 37.34 -9.66
C LYS A 73 11.61 36.55 -10.30
N ASN A 74 10.93 35.72 -9.51
CA ASN A 74 9.94 34.74 -9.94
C ASN A 74 8.57 34.94 -9.30
N TYR A 75 8.25 36.13 -8.75
CA TYR A 75 6.93 36.38 -8.13
C TYR A 75 5.74 36.12 -9.05
N TRP A 76 5.91 36.37 -10.34
CA TRP A 76 4.92 36.03 -11.37
C TRP A 76 4.62 34.52 -11.46
N GLN A 77 5.51 33.65 -10.98
CA GLN A 77 5.34 32.19 -10.98
C GLN A 77 4.59 31.67 -9.74
N LEU A 78 4.26 32.52 -8.76
CA LEU A 78 3.62 32.08 -7.51
C LEU A 78 2.34 31.30 -7.77
N PHE A 79 1.51 31.75 -8.73
CA PHE A 79 0.27 31.06 -9.10
C PHE A 79 0.50 29.63 -9.55
N ASN A 80 1.44 29.42 -10.49
CA ASN A 80 1.78 28.08 -10.95
C ASN A 80 2.39 27.23 -9.83
N LEU A 81 3.23 27.83 -8.98
CA LEU A 81 3.84 27.13 -7.86
C LEU A 81 2.78 26.64 -6.86
N VAL A 82 1.80 27.48 -6.56
CA VAL A 82 0.67 27.13 -5.68
C VAL A 82 -0.20 26.05 -6.32
N GLU A 83 -0.56 26.18 -7.59
CA GLU A 83 -1.40 25.19 -8.29
C GLU A 83 -0.75 23.79 -8.30
N VAL A 84 0.53 23.71 -8.67
CA VAL A 84 1.29 22.46 -8.65
C VAL A 84 1.38 21.91 -7.23
N SER A 85 1.58 22.78 -6.24
CA SER A 85 1.70 22.38 -4.84
C SER A 85 0.38 21.84 -4.26
N ILE A 86 -0.76 22.44 -4.62
CA ILE A 86 -2.10 21.98 -4.24
C ILE A 86 -2.42 20.63 -4.89
N ARG A 87 -2.10 20.44 -6.18
CA ARG A 87 -2.26 19.13 -6.82
C ARG A 87 -1.42 18.05 -6.13
N ASN A 88 -0.15 18.36 -5.85
CA ASN A 88 0.74 17.39 -5.20
C ASN A 88 0.27 16.99 -3.80
N ILE A 89 -0.13 17.96 -2.97
CA ILE A 89 -0.63 17.64 -1.63
C ILE A 89 -1.94 16.84 -1.70
N THR A 90 -2.83 17.14 -2.64
CA THR A 90 -4.08 16.39 -2.87
C THR A 90 -3.78 14.92 -3.17
N VAL A 91 -2.83 14.64 -4.08
CA VAL A 91 -2.40 13.27 -4.40
C VAL A 91 -1.78 12.57 -3.18
N ASP A 92 -0.96 13.27 -2.41
CA ASP A 92 -0.31 12.71 -1.22
C ASP A 92 -1.32 12.41 -0.11
N LEU A 93 -2.33 13.25 0.07
CA LEU A 93 -3.42 13.04 1.03
C LEU A 93 -4.28 11.84 0.64
N GLY A 94 -4.65 11.72 -0.64
CA GLY A 94 -5.36 10.55 -1.16
C GLY A 94 -4.57 9.25 -0.95
N LYS A 95 -3.24 9.27 -1.16
CA LYS A 95 -2.37 8.11 -0.89
C LYS A 95 -2.28 7.75 0.59
N LYS A 96 -2.17 8.76 1.48
CA LYS A 96 -2.07 8.55 2.93
C LYS A 96 -3.33 7.93 3.48
N GLN A 97 -4.51 8.38 3.03
CA GLN A 97 -5.79 7.80 3.46
C GLN A 97 -6.03 6.40 2.90
N ARG A 98 -5.68 6.11 1.65
CA ARG A 98 -5.74 4.72 1.13
C ARG A 98 -4.86 3.75 1.91
N ARG A 99 -3.84 4.26 2.60
CA ARG A 99 -2.94 3.50 3.48
C ARG A 99 -3.32 3.62 4.97
N PHE A 100 -4.40 4.32 5.29
CA PHE A 100 -4.92 4.36 6.65
C PHE A 100 -5.44 2.96 6.99
N ASN A 101 -4.69 2.27 7.84
CA ASN A 101 -5.06 0.97 8.35
C ASN A 101 -6.17 1.19 9.38
N ASP A 102 -7.42 0.93 9.01
CA ASP A 102 -8.60 0.97 9.90
C ASP A 102 -8.53 -0.05 11.05
N THR A 103 -7.44 -0.81 11.18
CA THR A 103 -7.25 -1.86 12.19
C THR A 103 -7.06 -1.36 13.62
N ASN A 104 -6.96 -0.04 13.85
CA ASN A 104 -6.71 0.55 15.16
C ASN A 104 -7.74 1.63 15.58
N ILE A 105 -8.94 1.67 14.99
CA ILE A 105 -10.01 2.55 15.49
C ILE A 105 -10.91 1.76 16.45
N PRO A 106 -10.81 1.93 17.78
CA PRO A 106 -11.82 1.43 18.69
C PRO A 106 -12.99 2.40 18.73
N CYS A 107 -13.98 2.26 17.83
CA CYS A 107 -15.19 3.07 17.84
C CYS A 107 -16.47 2.22 17.85
N GLY A 108 -16.85 1.76 19.04
CA GLY A 108 -18.10 2.15 19.70
C GLY A 108 -19.48 1.72 19.17
N ASP A 109 -19.66 1.29 17.92
CA ASP A 109 -21.00 1.00 17.40
C ASP A 109 -21.12 -0.35 16.69
N ARG A 110 -22.32 -0.94 16.79
CA ARG A 110 -22.77 -2.31 16.43
C ARG A 110 -22.26 -2.94 15.13
N ILE A 111 -21.63 -2.17 14.24
CA ILE A 111 -20.95 -2.62 13.03
C ILE A 111 -19.77 -3.55 13.37
N ASP A 112 -19.16 -3.37 14.54
CA ASP A 112 -17.99 -4.15 14.96
C ASP A 112 -18.31 -5.61 15.29
N ILE A 113 -19.48 -5.92 15.87
CA ILE A 113 -19.87 -7.33 16.11
C ILE A 113 -19.98 -8.05 14.78
N TYR A 114 -20.60 -7.44 13.77
CA TYR A 114 -20.78 -8.04 12.45
C TYR A 114 -19.43 -8.27 11.73
N ASN A 115 -18.47 -7.35 11.86
CA ASN A 115 -17.15 -7.50 11.24
C ASN A 115 -16.20 -8.42 12.02
N LEU A 116 -16.26 -8.45 13.36
CA LEU A 116 -15.56 -9.43 14.21
C LEU A 116 -16.12 -10.83 14.01
N GLU A 117 -17.45 -11.00 13.97
CA GLU A 117 -18.10 -12.27 13.61
C GLU A 117 -17.61 -12.74 12.24
N LYS A 118 -17.60 -11.85 11.23
CA LYS A 118 -17.05 -12.17 9.89
C LYS A 118 -15.55 -12.51 9.90
N SER A 119 -14.76 -11.87 10.76
CA SER A 119 -13.33 -12.16 10.88
C SER A 119 -13.06 -13.47 11.61
N CYS A 120 -13.92 -13.83 12.58
CA CYS A 120 -13.92 -15.14 13.23
C CYS A 120 -14.40 -16.23 12.26
N ASP A 121 -15.38 -15.95 11.40
CA ASP A 121 -15.87 -16.87 10.35
C ASP A 121 -14.79 -17.16 9.28
N ASN A 122 -13.88 -16.22 9.03
CA ASN A 122 -12.74 -16.44 8.15
C ASN A 122 -11.63 -17.29 8.79
N CYS A 123 -11.71 -17.57 10.09
CA CYS A 123 -10.84 -18.51 10.76
C CYS A 123 -11.49 -19.90 10.72
N GLN A 124 -11.46 -20.53 9.55
CA GLN A 124 -11.88 -21.92 9.36
C GLN A 124 -10.86 -22.88 10.01
N PHE A 125 -10.56 -22.70 11.29
CA PHE A 125 -9.53 -23.45 12.00
C PHE A 125 -9.78 -24.95 11.89
N GLU A 126 -11.03 -25.38 11.99
CA GLU A 126 -11.41 -26.79 11.88
C GLU A 126 -11.20 -27.31 10.46
N GLU A 127 -11.62 -26.58 9.42
CA GLU A 127 -11.39 -27.00 8.03
C GLU A 127 -9.90 -26.98 7.65
N GLN A 128 -9.16 -26.00 8.15
CA GLN A 128 -7.72 -25.90 7.95
C GLN A 128 -6.98 -27.02 8.70
N LEU A 129 -7.40 -27.35 9.93
CA LEU A 129 -6.86 -28.46 10.70
C LEU A 129 -7.13 -29.80 10.00
N VAL A 130 -8.35 -30.01 9.49
CA VAL A 130 -8.71 -31.19 8.70
C VAL A 130 -7.89 -31.26 7.41
N SER A 131 -7.73 -30.12 6.70
CA SER A 131 -6.90 -30.03 5.50
C SER A 131 -5.42 -30.37 5.80
N ASP A 132 -4.86 -29.85 6.88
CA ASP A 132 -3.48 -30.12 7.30
C ASP A 132 -3.28 -31.59 7.71
N ILE A 133 -4.25 -32.18 8.40
CA ILE A 133 -4.25 -33.61 8.74
C ILE A 133 -4.30 -34.46 7.47
N VAL A 134 -5.18 -34.14 6.52
CA VAL A 134 -5.31 -34.84 5.24
C VAL A 134 -4.02 -34.71 4.43
N VAL A 135 -3.44 -33.51 4.31
CA VAL A 135 -2.16 -33.30 3.60
C VAL A 135 -1.03 -34.11 4.25
N SER A 136 -0.97 -34.14 5.58
CA SER A 136 0.01 -34.93 6.33
C SER A 136 -0.15 -36.44 6.09
N GLU A 137 -1.38 -36.96 6.11
CA GLU A 137 -1.65 -38.37 5.83
C GLU A 137 -1.43 -38.75 4.36
N LEU A 138 -1.82 -37.91 3.41
CA LEU A 138 -1.52 -38.10 1.99
C LEU A 138 -0.02 -38.13 1.75
N TYR A 139 0.73 -37.25 2.41
CA TYR A 139 2.18 -37.24 2.34
C TYR A 139 2.79 -38.52 2.90
N LYS A 140 2.36 -38.99 4.07
CA LYS A 140 2.85 -40.25 4.66
C LYS A 140 2.51 -41.46 3.78
N THR A 141 1.29 -41.52 3.26
CA THR A 141 0.75 -42.68 2.55
C THR A 141 1.30 -42.79 1.13
N PHE A 142 1.39 -41.67 0.40
CA PHE A 142 1.68 -41.71 -1.04
C PHE A 142 3.07 -41.18 -1.40
N ILE A 143 3.62 -40.23 -0.65
CA ILE A 143 4.81 -39.47 -1.06
C ILE A 143 6.07 -39.96 -0.34
N LYS A 144 6.02 -40.13 0.98
CA LYS A 144 7.20 -40.33 1.84
C LYS A 144 8.11 -41.46 1.36
N ASP A 145 7.53 -42.61 1.01
CA ASP A 145 8.30 -43.81 0.62
C ASP A 145 8.76 -43.79 -0.84
N LYS A 146 8.30 -42.83 -1.64
CA LYS A 146 8.73 -42.65 -3.04
C LYS A 146 9.97 -41.77 -3.16
N LEU A 147 10.30 -41.03 -2.10
CA LEU A 147 11.46 -40.15 -2.05
C LEU A 147 12.63 -40.83 -1.34
N THR A 148 13.84 -40.64 -1.85
CA THR A 148 15.04 -40.97 -1.08
C THR A 148 15.14 -40.07 0.15
N LYS A 149 15.91 -40.51 1.16
CA LYS A 149 16.10 -39.75 2.40
C LYS A 149 16.54 -38.30 2.17
N GLU A 150 17.38 -38.05 1.17
CA GLU A 150 17.87 -36.70 0.86
C GLU A 150 16.86 -35.88 0.03
N GLU A 151 16.20 -36.50 -0.95
CA GLU A 151 15.08 -35.87 -1.67
C GLU A 151 13.97 -35.44 -0.70
N ASN A 152 13.66 -36.29 0.27
CA ASN A 152 12.64 -36.01 1.27
C ASN A 152 13.03 -34.84 2.18
N ARG A 153 14.28 -34.80 2.65
CA ARG A 153 14.78 -33.69 3.49
C ARG A 153 14.75 -32.36 2.76
N VAL A 154 15.21 -32.33 1.51
CA VAL A 154 15.20 -31.12 0.68
C VAL A 154 13.76 -30.67 0.39
N PHE A 155 12.86 -31.61 0.09
CA PHE A 155 11.45 -31.32 -0.14
C PHE A 155 10.76 -30.75 1.11
N CYS A 156 10.90 -31.39 2.27
CA CYS A 156 10.34 -30.90 3.54
C CYS A 156 10.89 -29.52 3.91
N TYR A 157 12.19 -29.28 3.70
CA TYR A 157 12.82 -27.98 3.97
C TYR A 157 12.23 -26.88 3.08
N PHE A 158 11.99 -27.18 1.81
CA PHE A 158 11.39 -26.25 0.84
C PHE A 158 9.93 -25.91 1.18
N ILE A 159 9.08 -26.91 1.43
CA ILE A 159 7.66 -26.69 1.72
C ILE A 159 7.43 -26.01 3.08
N SER A 160 8.41 -26.05 3.98
CA SER A 160 8.40 -25.29 5.25
C SER A 160 8.72 -23.79 5.05
N GLY A 161 8.80 -23.30 3.81
CA GLY A 161 9.07 -21.91 3.48
C GLY A 161 10.53 -21.46 3.63
N LYS A 162 11.46 -22.39 3.88
CA LYS A 162 12.88 -22.07 4.09
C LYS A 162 13.65 -21.98 2.76
N ARG A 163 14.66 -21.12 2.70
CA ARG A 163 15.46 -20.91 1.48
C ARG A 163 16.42 -22.07 1.24
N LEU A 164 16.44 -22.61 0.02
CA LEU A 164 17.35 -23.70 -0.37
C LEU A 164 18.84 -23.33 -0.25
N LYS A 165 19.16 -22.03 -0.33
CA LYS A 165 20.52 -21.51 -0.10
C LYS A 165 21.00 -21.85 1.31
N ASP A 166 20.15 -21.63 2.31
CA ASP A 166 20.46 -21.93 3.71
C ASP A 166 20.67 -23.44 3.93
N TYR A 167 19.91 -24.29 3.22
CA TYR A 167 20.11 -25.74 3.25
C TYR A 167 21.47 -26.14 2.67
N SER A 168 21.80 -25.56 1.51
CA SER A 168 23.08 -25.76 0.81
C SER A 168 24.28 -25.38 1.69
N GLU A 169 24.22 -24.22 2.33
CA GLU A 169 25.28 -23.72 3.22
C GLU A 169 25.43 -24.60 4.46
N ARG A 170 24.33 -24.97 5.14
CA ARG A 170 24.37 -25.83 6.33
C ARG A 170 24.92 -27.23 6.06
N LYS A 171 24.74 -27.74 4.85
CA LYS A 171 25.18 -29.08 4.46
C LYS A 171 26.52 -29.09 3.72
N GLY A 172 27.10 -27.93 3.41
CA GLY A 172 28.34 -27.85 2.65
C GLY A 172 28.23 -28.42 1.23
N VAL A 173 27.04 -28.35 0.63
CA VAL A 173 26.78 -28.87 -0.71
C VAL A 173 26.45 -27.72 -1.66
N GLN A 174 26.77 -27.87 -2.95
CA GLN A 174 26.47 -26.83 -3.94
C GLN A 174 24.96 -26.60 -4.09
N LEU A 175 24.54 -25.34 -4.13
CA LEU A 175 23.12 -24.95 -4.28
C LEU A 175 22.47 -25.59 -5.51
N GLU A 176 23.20 -25.71 -6.61
CA GLU A 176 22.68 -26.31 -7.83
C GLU A 176 22.40 -27.81 -7.66
N SER A 177 23.18 -28.50 -6.82
CA SER A 177 22.91 -29.88 -6.43
C SER A 177 21.61 -29.99 -5.64
N VAL A 178 21.39 -29.10 -4.66
CA VAL A 178 20.14 -29.04 -3.87
C VAL A 178 18.93 -28.78 -4.77
N LYS A 179 19.04 -27.84 -5.72
CA LYS A 179 17.98 -27.55 -6.70
C LYS A 179 17.67 -28.76 -7.60
N ARG A 180 18.69 -29.51 -8.03
CA ARG A 180 18.49 -30.75 -8.82
C ARG A 180 17.80 -31.83 -7.98
N THR A 181 18.19 -31.99 -6.73
CA THR A 181 17.56 -32.93 -5.79
C THR A 181 16.08 -32.58 -5.57
N LEU A 182 15.75 -31.30 -5.38
CA LEU A 182 14.35 -30.85 -5.28
C LEU A 182 13.57 -31.15 -6.58
N ARG A 183 14.15 -30.85 -7.75
CA ARG A 183 13.52 -31.16 -9.05
C ARG A 183 13.23 -32.66 -9.21
N ARG A 184 14.15 -33.53 -8.80
CA ARG A 184 13.94 -34.98 -8.79
C ARG A 184 12.81 -35.39 -7.86
N ALA A 185 12.77 -34.83 -6.65
CA ALA A 185 11.68 -35.08 -5.70
C ALA A 185 10.31 -34.67 -6.28
N ILE A 186 10.20 -33.46 -6.84
CA ILE A 186 8.98 -32.96 -7.47
C ILE A 186 8.55 -33.86 -8.65
N ASN A 187 9.49 -34.26 -9.50
CA ASN A 187 9.17 -35.12 -10.64
C ASN A 187 8.69 -36.50 -10.21
N LYS A 188 9.24 -37.08 -9.14
CA LYS A 188 8.74 -38.33 -8.57
C LYS A 188 7.32 -38.17 -8.05
N ILE A 189 7.05 -37.10 -7.30
CA ILE A 189 5.71 -36.81 -6.77
C ILE A 189 4.68 -36.65 -7.90
N LYS A 190 5.02 -35.89 -8.96
CA LYS A 190 4.15 -35.68 -10.14
C LYS A 190 3.78 -36.96 -10.90
N ASN A 191 4.55 -38.03 -10.73
CA ASN A 191 4.35 -39.30 -11.40
C ASN A 191 3.63 -40.35 -10.54
N ILE A 192 3.24 -40.00 -9.30
CA ILE A 192 2.38 -40.85 -8.46
C ILE A 192 0.97 -40.82 -9.05
N LYS A 193 0.45 -41.98 -9.45
CA LYS A 193 -0.85 -42.09 -10.15
C LYS A 193 -2.01 -41.82 -9.21
N GLU A 194 -1.89 -42.29 -7.98
CA GLU A 194 -2.85 -42.18 -6.89
C GLU A 194 -3.13 -40.70 -6.53
N LEU A 195 -2.11 -39.84 -6.63
CA LEU A 195 -2.28 -38.39 -6.44
C LEU A 195 -3.00 -37.72 -7.61
N ARG A 196 -2.88 -38.25 -8.83
CA ARG A 196 -3.60 -37.71 -10.01
C ARG A 196 -5.08 -38.02 -9.93
N GLU A 197 -5.45 -39.21 -9.45
CA GLU A 197 -6.85 -39.62 -9.27
C GLU A 197 -7.55 -38.76 -8.21
N ILE A 198 -6.87 -38.44 -7.11
CA ILE A 198 -7.39 -37.53 -6.06
C ILE A 198 -7.56 -36.10 -6.60
N TYR A 199 -6.63 -35.59 -7.40
CA TYR A 199 -6.72 -34.25 -8.00
C TYR A 199 -7.86 -34.12 -9.01
N CYS A 200 -8.18 -35.20 -9.74
CA CYS A 200 -9.28 -35.23 -10.70
C CYS A 200 -10.67 -35.31 -10.03
N MET A 201 -10.79 -35.94 -8.86
CA MET A 201 -12.05 -35.95 -8.11
C MET A 201 -12.42 -34.58 -7.52
N GLY A 202 -11.43 -33.75 -7.17
CA GLY A 202 -11.65 -32.39 -6.66
C GLY A 202 -12.06 -31.35 -7.73
N LEU A 203 -11.94 -31.67 -9.02
CA LEU A 203 -12.36 -30.81 -10.14
C LEU A 203 -13.72 -31.22 -10.73
N ALA A 204 -14.30 -32.33 -10.26
CA ALA A 204 -15.58 -32.88 -10.72
C ALA A 204 -16.73 -32.64 -9.72
N MET A 205 -16.44 -32.01 -8.57
CA MET A 205 -17.42 -31.35 -7.70
C MET A 205 -17.44 -29.86 -8.00
#